data_AF-A0A158JI92-F1
#
_entry.id   AF-A0A158JI92-F1
#
_cell.length_a   1.000
_cell.length_b   1.000
_cell.length_c   1.000
_cell.angle_alpha   90.00
_cell.angle_beta   90.00
_cell.angle_gamma   90.00
#
_symmetry.space_group_name_H-M   'P 1'
#
loop_
_entity.id
_entity.type
_entity.pdbx_description
1 polymer ?
#
loop_
_entity_poly.entity_id
_entity_poly.type
_entity_poly.pdbx_seq_one_letter_code
_entity_poly.pdbx_strand_id
1 'polypeptide(L)'
;MLVANELMYLFQFSGFNTLHNVLFADVAQHTTAQPSNEIAKCKWFAPVKITTLSASVPTRGIVELFFKHIGVLGPDNVRQPLQHVDRVTP
;
A
#
# COMPACT_ATOMS: atom_id res chain seq x y z
N MET A 1 -10.13 -3.75 -19.18
CA MET A 1 -9.04 -2.79 -18.95
C MET A 1 -9.10 -2.36 -17.50
N LEU A 2 -8.00 -2.45 -16.75
CA LEU A 2 -7.93 -1.96 -15.37
C LEU A 2 -7.65 -0.45 -15.40
N VAL A 3 -8.43 0.34 -14.68
CA VAL A 3 -8.29 1.79 -14.59
C VAL A 3 -8.15 2.17 -13.12
N ALA A 4 -7.18 3.01 -12.81
CA ALA A 4 -7.00 3.54 -11.47
C ALA A 4 -7.89 4.77 -11.26
N ASN A 5 -8.54 4.86 -10.10
CA ASN A 5 -9.26 6.05 -9.68
C ASN A 5 -8.29 7.16 -9.29
N GLU A 6 -7.19 6.79 -8.64
CA GLU A 6 -6.13 7.67 -8.18
C GLU A 6 -4.77 6.97 -8.32
N LEU A 7 -3.73 7.76 -8.55
CA LEU A 7 -2.34 7.30 -8.61
C LEU A 7 -1.45 8.26 -7.82
N MET A 8 -0.83 7.76 -6.74
CA MET A 8 0.02 8.55 -5.85
C MET A 8 1.46 8.07 -5.92
N TYR A 9 2.41 8.98 -6.08
CA TYR A 9 3.82 8.65 -5.90
C TYR A 9 4.12 8.42 -4.41
N LEU A 10 4.89 7.36 -4.10
CA LEU A 10 5.31 7.06 -2.74
C LEU A 10 6.80 7.36 -2.53
N PHE A 11 7.66 6.61 -3.21
CA PHE A 11 9.11 6.69 -3.04
C PHE A 11 9.86 6.07 -4.22
N GLN A 12 11.18 6.28 -4.23
CA GLN A 12 12.11 5.58 -5.11
C GLN A 12 12.77 4.40 -4.40
N PHE A 13 12.96 3.30 -5.12
CA PHE A 13 13.68 2.12 -4.66
C PHE A 13 14.80 1.78 -5.63
N SER A 14 16.04 1.83 -5.16
CA SER A 14 17.21 1.45 -5.97
C SER A 14 17.42 -0.06 -5.94
N GLY A 15 17.15 -0.71 -7.06
CA GLY A 15 17.62 -2.08 -7.33
C GLY A 15 19.08 -2.07 -7.79
N PHE A 16 19.58 -3.23 -8.21
CA PHE A 16 20.98 -3.38 -8.61
C PHE A 16 21.36 -2.51 -9.82
N ASN A 17 20.54 -2.54 -10.87
CA ASN A 17 20.75 -1.78 -12.11
C ASN A 17 19.54 -0.91 -12.50
N THR A 18 18.54 -0.80 -11.63
CA THR A 18 17.27 -0.16 -11.96
C THR A 18 16.78 0.67 -10.79
N LEU A 19 16.44 1.93 -11.06
CA LEU A 19 15.75 2.80 -10.11
C LEU A 19 14.24 2.66 -10.33
N HIS A 20 13.54 2.12 -9.35
CA HIS A 20 12.10 1.92 -9.39
C HIS A 20 11.40 3.15 -8.78
N ASN A 21 10.52 3.80 -9.54
CA ASN A 21 9.56 4.77 -8.97
C ASN A 21 8.32 3.99 -8.51
N VAL A 22 8.02 4.02 -7.22
CA VAL A 22 6.92 3.25 -6.62
C VAL A 22 5.70 4.15 -6.49
N LEU A 23 4.57 3.70 -7.03
CA LEU A 23 3.29 4.38 -6.95
C LEU A 23 2.24 3.48 -6.28
N PHE A 24 1.33 4.11 -5.55
CA PHE A 24 0.08 3.51 -5.08
C PHE A 24 -1.04 3.83 -6.08
N ALA A 25 -1.75 2.81 -6.55
CA ALA A 25 -2.90 2.98 -7.42
C ALA A 25 -4.16 2.51 -6.69
N ASP A 26 -5.12 3.42 -6.52
CA ASP A 26 -6.46 3.03 -6.08
C ASP A 26 -7.24 2.48 -7.27
N VAL A 27 -7.84 1.31 -7.12
CA VAL A 27 -8.61 0.63 -8.17
C VAL A 27 -9.96 0.21 -7.60
N ALA A 28 -11.02 0.34 -8.40
CA ALA A 28 -12.35 -0.03 -7.94
C ALA A 28 -12.42 -1.50 -7.49
N GLN A 29 -13.05 -1.76 -6.34
CA GLN A 29 -13.02 -3.04 -5.62
C GLN A 29 -13.45 -4.27 -6.44
N HIS A 30 -14.34 -4.09 -7.42
CA HIS A 30 -14.86 -5.16 -8.26
C HIS A 30 -14.11 -5.33 -9.58
N THR A 31 -13.02 -4.61 -9.78
CA THR A 31 -12.20 -4.75 -10.98
C THR A 31 -11.40 -6.05 -10.92
N THR A 32 -11.40 -6.78 -12.04
CA THR A 32 -10.62 -8.00 -12.18
C THR A 32 -9.36 -7.68 -12.99
N ALA A 33 -8.18 -8.02 -12.45
CA ALA A 33 -6.95 -8.01 -13.22
C ALA A 33 -7.03 -9.09 -14.32
N GLN A 34 -6.76 -8.72 -15.56
CA GLN A 34 -6.73 -9.64 -16.70
C GLN A 34 -5.32 -9.71 -17.29
N PRO A 35 -4.76 -10.91 -17.53
CA PRO A 35 -3.46 -11.05 -18.18
C PRO A 35 -3.54 -10.57 -19.63
N SER A 36 -2.44 -10.04 -20.16
CA SER A 36 -2.32 -9.60 -21.54
C SER A 36 -0.86 -9.63 -21.98
N ASN A 37 -0.61 -9.71 -23.29
CA ASN A 37 0.71 -9.69 -23.91
C ASN A 37 1.66 -10.74 -23.29
N GLU A 38 2.74 -10.31 -22.63
CA GLU A 38 3.75 -11.16 -22.00
C GLU A 38 3.32 -11.79 -20.66
N ILE A 39 2.19 -11.35 -20.09
CA ILE A 39 1.74 -11.80 -18.77
C ILE A 39 0.88 -13.05 -18.90
N ALA A 40 1.38 -14.19 -18.42
CA ALA A 40 0.66 -15.47 -18.48
C ALA A 40 -0.51 -15.57 -17.49
N LYS A 41 -0.36 -15.03 -16.27
CA LYS A 41 -1.36 -15.08 -15.19
C LYS A 41 -1.26 -13.82 -14.31
N CYS A 42 -2.39 -13.32 -13.84
CA CYS A 42 -2.45 -12.27 -12.81
C CYS A 42 -3.56 -12.54 -11.81
N LYS A 43 -3.39 -12.04 -10.58
CA LYS A 43 -4.35 -12.22 -9.49
C LYS A 43 -4.12 -11.14 -8.42
N TRP A 44 -5.20 -10.71 -7.76
CA TRP A 44 -5.12 -9.92 -6.54
C TRP A 44 -4.70 -10.77 -5.34
N PHE A 45 -3.75 -10.28 -4.55
CA PHE A 45 -3.29 -10.95 -3.33
C PHE A 45 -3.12 -9.94 -2.19
N ALA A 46 -3.40 -10.39 -0.96
CA ALA A 46 -3.05 -9.63 0.23
C ALA A 46 -1.52 -9.47 0.28
N PRO A 47 -0.95 -8.30 0.61
CA PRO A 47 0.47 -8.10 0.41
C PRO A 47 1.33 -8.94 1.37
N VAL A 48 0.78 -9.42 2.50
CA VAL A 48 1.41 -10.43 3.37
C VAL A 48 1.78 -11.72 2.64
N LYS A 49 1.10 -12.05 1.53
CA LYS A 49 1.40 -13.25 0.74
C LYS A 49 2.63 -13.09 -0.15
N ILE A 50 3.21 -11.89 -0.30
CA ILE A 50 4.35 -11.67 -1.21
C ILE A 50 5.55 -12.55 -0.87
N THR A 51 5.74 -12.88 0.41
CA THR A 51 6.83 -13.74 0.90
C THR A 51 6.70 -15.18 0.41
N THR A 52 5.47 -15.62 0.15
CA THR A 52 5.15 -16.96 -0.37
C THR A 52 5.16 -17.03 -1.91
N LEU A 53 5.23 -15.88 -2.59
CA LEU A 53 5.28 -15.82 -4.03
C LEU A 53 6.73 -15.83 -4.54
N SER A 54 6.93 -16.40 -5.72
CA SER A 54 8.17 -16.22 -6.47
C SER A 54 8.22 -14.77 -6.95
N ALA A 55 8.96 -13.95 -6.21
CA ALA A 55 9.11 -12.52 -6.43
C ALA A 55 10.60 -12.15 -6.31
N SER A 56 11.04 -11.21 -7.11
CA SER A 56 12.44 -10.74 -7.08
C SER A 56 12.77 -10.05 -5.74
N VAL A 57 14.06 -9.96 -5.42
CA VAL A 57 14.54 -9.26 -4.22
C VAL A 57 14.04 -7.80 -4.19
N PRO A 58 14.12 -7.01 -5.29
CA PRO A 58 13.53 -5.65 -5.31
C PRO A 58 12.04 -5.62 -5.02
N THR A 59 11.24 -6.52 -5.61
CA THR A 59 9.79 -6.56 -5.35
C THR A 59 9.48 -6.81 -3.88
N ARG A 60 10.20 -7.73 -3.23
CA ARG A 60 10.03 -8.01 -1.79
C ARG A 60 10.41 -6.80 -0.93
N GLY A 61 11.53 -6.15 -1.23
CA GLY A 61 11.99 -4.94 -0.52
C GLY A 61 11.02 -3.76 -0.67
N ILE A 62 10.44 -3.57 -1.86
CA ILE A 62 9.42 -2.54 -2.10
C ILE A 62 8.19 -2.77 -1.22
N VAL A 63 7.67 -4.00 -1.14
CA VAL A 63 6.49 -4.31 -0.30
C VAL A 63 6.80 -4.14 1.19
N GLU A 64 8.00 -4.51 1.64
CA GLU A 64 8.43 -4.29 3.02
C GLU A 64 8.48 -2.79 3.37
N LEU A 65 9.09 -1.97 2.51
CA LEU A 65 9.15 -0.52 2.70
C LEU A 65 7.79 0.14 2.64
N PHE A 66 6.91 -0.32 1.74
CA PHE A 66 5.53 0.14 1.66
C PHE A 66 4.80 -0.04 3.00
N PHE A 67 4.91 -1.20 3.64
CA PHE A 67 4.30 -1.42 4.95
C PHE A 67 4.92 -0.59 6.06
N LYS A 68 6.23 -0.30 6.01
CA LYS A 68 6.86 0.64 6.94
C LYS A 68 6.30 2.06 6.73
N HIS A 69 6.10 2.48 5.49
CA HIS A 69 5.61 3.81 5.15
C HIS A 69 4.14 4.01 5.55
N ILE A 70 3.27 3.01 5.30
CA ILE A 70 1.85 3.08 5.68
C ILE A 70 1.63 2.74 7.16
N GLY A 71 2.48 1.91 7.78
CA GLY A 71 2.43 1.65 9.22
C GLY A 71 2.69 2.90 10.07
N VAL A 72 3.50 3.84 9.56
CA VAL A 72 3.69 5.18 10.15
C VAL A 72 2.43 6.06 10.02
N LEU A 73 1.50 5.71 9.12
CA LEU A 73 0.19 6.36 8.94
C LEU A 73 -0.95 5.66 9.70
N GLY A 74 -0.63 4.81 10.69
CA GLY A 74 -1.59 4.18 11.61
C GLY A 74 -2.40 5.19 12.46
N PRO A 75 -3.49 4.77 13.12
CA PRO A 75 -4.71 5.54 13.38
C PRO A 75 -4.64 6.58 14.52
N ASP A 76 -3.57 7.36 14.64
CA ASP A 76 -3.42 8.32 15.74
C ASP A 76 -4.28 9.60 15.60
N ASN A 77 -5.14 9.69 14.57
CA ASN A 77 -6.10 10.78 14.41
C ASN A 77 -7.52 10.48 14.93
N VAL A 78 -7.74 9.35 15.63
CA VAL A 78 -9.02 9.06 16.28
C VAL A 78 -8.83 8.72 17.74
N ARG A 79 -8.59 9.75 18.56
CA ARG A 79 -8.96 9.88 19.99
C ARG A 79 -8.32 11.15 20.55
N GLN A 80 -8.95 12.29 20.33
CA GLN A 80 -8.90 13.36 21.31
C GLN A 80 -10.18 13.24 22.14
N PRO A 81 -10.13 12.70 23.37
CA PRO A 81 -11.24 12.86 24.28
C PRO A 81 -11.39 14.35 24.56
N LEU A 82 -12.56 14.92 24.26
CA LEU A 82 -12.99 16.16 24.91
C LEU A 82 -12.85 15.93 26.42
N GLN A 83 -11.89 16.61 27.04
CA GLN A 83 -11.95 16.79 28.48
C GLN A 83 -13.12 17.74 28.75
N HIS A 84 -14.30 17.14 28.95
CA HIS A 84 -15.38 17.80 29.65
C HIS A 84 -14.93 17.99 31.09
N VAL A 85 -14.41 19.18 31.38
CA VAL A 85 -14.27 19.63 32.77
C VAL A 85 -15.66 19.99 33.25
N ASP A 86 -16.41 18.98 33.70
CA ASP A 86 -17.47 19.21 34.67
C ASP A 86 -16.87 19.03 36.06
N ARG A 87 -16.71 20.16 36.75
CA ARG A 87 -16.65 20.14 38.20
C ARG A 87 -17.47 21.31 38.73
N VAL A 88 -18.75 21.02 38.93
CA VAL A 88 -19.66 21.80 39.78
C VAL A 88 -19.38 21.38 41.23
N THR A 89 -18.70 22.28 41.96
CA THR A 89 -18.98 22.82 43.32
C THR A 89 -19.27 21.87 44.52
N PRO A 90 -19.13 22.31 45.79
CA PRO A 90 -19.47 23.61 46.40
C PRO A 90 -18.28 24.52 46.75
#